data_AF-A0AAU3IEB9-F1
#
_entry.id   AF-A0AAU3IEB9-F1
#
_cell.length_a   1.000
_cell.length_b   1.000
_cell.length_c   1.000
_cell.angle_alpha   90.00
_cell.angle_beta   90.00
_cell.angle_gamma   90.00
#
_symmetry.space_group_name_H-M   'P 1'
#
loop_
_entity.id
_entity.type
_entity.pdbx_description
1 polymer ?
#
loop_
_entity_poly.entity_id
_entity_poly.type
_entity_poly.pdbx_seq_one_letter_code
_entity_poly.pdbx_strand_id
1 'polypeptide(L)'
;MPEVYLLIDVDGVLIPFPDSEGNGPATHVRHSVVPTGYDAGSPVPIWLNPRHGPMLAGLISELPLTPVWCTSWRGDASPLIGAKLGLESFPHVELARQDVTTSHPNGYLWKRDDVSAWLDAAQAVWIDDDFTPADHAWAAGRTAAGIPTLLVQPDPRVGLLPTHLETIRSWMAEFASKPSRPFRALRD
;
A
#
# COMPACT_ATOMS: atom_id res chain seq x y z
N MET A 1 -4.14 -18.88 10.89
CA MET A 1 -4.48 -17.46 11.10
C MET A 1 -5.25 -17.00 9.87
N PRO A 2 -6.24 -16.11 10.00
CA PRO A 2 -6.88 -15.50 8.83
C PRO A 2 -5.83 -14.80 7.98
N GLU A 3 -6.06 -14.76 6.68
CA GLU A 3 -5.19 -14.10 5.70
C GLU A 3 -5.12 -12.59 5.99
N VAL A 4 -3.91 -12.03 5.97
CA VAL A 4 -3.67 -10.61 6.11
C VAL A 4 -3.16 -10.07 4.78
N TYR A 5 -3.89 -9.16 4.17
CA TYR A 5 -3.45 -8.51 2.93
C TYR A 5 -2.45 -7.41 3.23
N LEU A 6 -1.40 -7.32 2.41
CA LEU A 6 -0.50 -6.18 2.36
C LEU A 6 -0.84 -5.37 1.11
N LEU A 7 -1.59 -4.28 1.29
CA LEU A 7 -1.96 -3.33 0.25
C LEU A 7 -0.85 -2.30 0.09
N ILE A 8 -0.33 -2.14 -1.13
CA ILE A 8 0.86 -1.31 -1.40
C ILE A 8 0.54 -0.26 -2.46
N ASP A 9 0.60 1.02 -2.10
CA ASP A 9 0.63 2.09 -3.08
C ASP A 9 2.02 2.27 -3.70
N VAL A 10 2.08 3.03 -4.80
CA VAL A 10 3.29 3.29 -5.58
C VAL A 10 3.76 4.72 -5.40
N ASP A 11 2.96 5.72 -5.77
CA ASP A 11 3.32 7.13 -5.65
C ASP A 11 3.40 7.52 -4.17
N GLY A 12 4.38 8.35 -3.79
CA GLY A 12 4.65 8.70 -2.39
C GLY A 12 5.19 7.56 -1.52
N VAL A 13 5.08 6.30 -1.94
CA VAL A 13 5.56 5.11 -1.22
C VAL A 13 6.83 4.52 -1.83
N LEU A 14 6.75 3.99 -3.05
CA LEU A 14 7.89 3.42 -3.79
C LEU A 14 8.50 4.42 -4.77
N ILE A 15 7.69 5.37 -5.25
CA ILE A 15 8.07 6.48 -6.10
C ILE A 15 7.82 7.76 -5.30
N PRO A 16 8.81 8.26 -4.54
CA PRO A 16 8.66 9.52 -3.82
C PRO A 16 8.46 10.69 -4.80
N PHE A 17 7.72 11.70 -4.36
CA PHE A 17 7.53 12.92 -5.15
C PHE A 17 8.86 13.68 -5.30
N PRO A 18 9.14 14.22 -6.49
CA PRO A 18 10.37 14.95 -6.72
C PRO A 18 10.42 16.24 -5.89
N ASP A 19 11.63 16.73 -5.67
CA ASP A 19 11.86 18.05 -5.11
C ASP A 19 11.46 19.18 -6.08
N SER A 20 11.66 20.44 -5.67
CA SER A 20 11.32 21.61 -6.48
C SER A 20 12.10 21.70 -7.80
N GLU A 21 13.21 20.97 -7.95
CA GLU A 21 14.03 20.91 -9.16
C GLU A 21 13.67 19.70 -10.04
N GLY A 22 12.73 18.86 -9.61
CA GLY A 22 12.33 17.66 -10.34
C GLY A 22 13.21 16.44 -10.06
N ASN A 23 14.05 16.46 -9.02
CA ASN A 23 14.92 15.34 -8.65
C ASN A 23 14.26 14.47 -7.58
N GLY A 24 14.38 13.15 -7.73
CA GLY A 24 14.09 12.21 -6.64
C GLY A 24 15.23 12.14 -5.61
N PRO A 25 15.03 11.44 -4.49
CA PRO A 25 16.04 11.32 -3.44
C PRO A 25 17.32 10.66 -3.96
N ALA A 26 18.49 11.06 -3.43
CA ALA A 26 19.81 10.54 -3.85
C ALA A 26 19.98 9.02 -3.72
N THR A 27 19.13 8.37 -2.91
CA THR A 27 19.08 6.91 -2.73
C THR A 27 18.33 6.19 -3.85
N HIS A 28 17.67 6.91 -4.76
CA HIS A 28 16.84 6.35 -5.82
C HIS A 28 17.51 6.48 -7.18
N VAL A 29 17.27 5.49 -8.04
CA VAL A 29 17.71 5.46 -9.43
C VAL A 29 16.56 5.93 -10.31
N ARG A 30 16.86 6.82 -11.26
CA ARG A 30 15.89 7.31 -12.23
C ARG A 30 15.63 6.25 -13.30
N HIS A 31 14.36 6.01 -13.61
CA HIS A 31 13.90 5.18 -14.72
C HIS A 31 12.92 5.96 -15.59
N SER A 32 12.72 5.48 -16.81
CA SER A 32 11.68 5.94 -17.72
C SER A 32 10.72 4.78 -17.99
N VAL A 33 9.42 5.03 -17.83
CA VAL A 33 8.36 4.04 -18.05
C VAL A 33 7.27 4.61 -18.94
N VAL A 34 6.54 3.74 -19.64
CA VAL A 34 5.40 4.12 -20.47
C VAL A 34 4.18 3.37 -19.92
N PRO A 35 3.37 4.02 -19.06
CA PRO A 35 2.13 3.43 -18.58
C PRO A 35 1.15 3.15 -19.72
N THR A 36 0.23 2.20 -19.50
CA THR A 36 -0.82 1.87 -20.45
C THR A 36 -1.68 3.09 -20.73
N GLY A 37 -1.84 3.42 -22.02
CA GLY A 37 -2.59 4.60 -22.47
C GLY A 37 -1.74 5.87 -22.62
N TYR A 38 -0.46 5.85 -22.27
CA TYR A 38 0.48 6.95 -22.52
C TYR A 38 1.19 6.78 -23.88
N ASP A 39 1.64 7.90 -24.44
CA ASP A 39 2.44 7.93 -25.67
C ASP A 39 3.87 7.43 -25.39
N ALA A 40 4.33 6.47 -26.18
CA ALA A 40 5.70 5.95 -26.11
C ALA A 40 6.76 7.02 -26.42
N GLY A 41 6.40 8.09 -27.13
CA GLY A 41 7.27 9.25 -27.37
C GLY A 41 7.47 10.14 -26.13
N SER A 42 6.67 9.96 -25.08
CA SER A 42 6.68 10.79 -23.87
C SER A 42 6.71 9.93 -22.59
N PRO A 43 7.80 9.20 -22.33
CA PRO A 43 7.90 8.34 -21.15
C PRO A 43 7.88 9.16 -19.85
N VAL A 44 7.27 8.58 -18.82
CA VAL A 44 7.19 9.15 -17.47
C VAL A 44 8.49 8.85 -16.71
N PRO A 45 9.19 9.87 -16.17
CA PRO A 45 10.33 9.65 -15.29
C PRO A 45 9.85 9.23 -13.89
N ILE A 46 10.45 8.19 -13.34
CA ILE A 46 10.21 7.70 -11.97
C ILE A 46 11.54 7.49 -11.25
N TRP A 47 11.52 7.50 -9.93
CA TRP A 47 12.69 7.25 -9.09
C TRP A 47 12.39 6.07 -8.17
N LEU A 48 13.20 5.01 -8.25
CA LEU A 48 13.02 3.80 -7.44
C LEU A 48 14.25 3.54 -6.60
N ASN A 49 14.05 3.18 -5.34
CA ASN A 49 15.15 2.73 -4.49
C ASN A 49 15.36 1.22 -4.69
N PRO A 50 16.53 0.78 -5.18
CA PRO A 50 16.79 -0.64 -5.43
C PRO A 50 16.72 -1.50 -4.16
N ARG A 51 16.74 -0.90 -2.96
CA ARG A 51 16.59 -1.61 -1.69
C ARG A 51 15.14 -1.96 -1.37
N HIS A 52 14.15 -1.27 -1.93
CA HIS A 52 12.73 -1.52 -1.61
C HIS A 52 12.26 -2.92 -2.00
N GLY A 53 12.72 -3.43 -3.14
CA GLY A 53 12.42 -4.79 -3.58
C GLY A 53 12.83 -5.87 -2.57
N PRO A 54 14.13 -6.00 -2.24
CA PRO A 54 14.60 -6.93 -1.22
C PRO A 54 13.96 -6.72 0.16
N MET A 55 13.67 -5.46 0.54
CA MET A 55 12.98 -5.15 1.80
C MET A 55 11.56 -5.73 1.85
N LEU A 56 10.77 -5.50 0.80
CA LEU A 56 9.40 -6.01 0.71
C LEU A 56 9.37 -7.53 0.55
N ALA A 57 10.20 -8.09 -0.33
CA ALA A 57 10.32 -9.54 -0.50
C ALA A 57 10.70 -10.23 0.82
N GLY A 58 11.64 -9.65 1.57
CA GLY A 58 12.02 -10.13 2.90
C GLY A 58 10.82 -10.13 3.87
N LEU A 59 10.09 -9.02 3.96
CA LEU A 59 8.90 -8.91 4.82
C LEU A 59 7.84 -9.97 4.45
N ILE A 60 7.54 -10.12 3.15
CA ILE A 60 6.53 -11.06 2.63
C ILE A 60 6.96 -12.52 2.88
N SER A 61 8.26 -12.82 2.81
CA SER A 61 8.76 -14.18 3.11
C SER A 61 8.76 -14.51 4.61
N GLU A 62 8.86 -13.48 5.46
CA GLU A 62 8.96 -13.63 6.92
C GLU A 62 7.58 -13.75 7.59
N LEU A 63 6.58 -13.08 7.02
CA LEU A 63 5.25 -12.94 7.62
C LEU A 63 4.17 -13.54 6.71
N PRO A 64 3.05 -14.04 7.25
CA PRO A 64 1.95 -14.57 6.46
C PRO A 64 1.11 -13.44 5.85
N LEU A 65 1.72 -12.67 4.93
CA LEU A 65 1.12 -11.54 4.23
C LEU A 65 0.86 -11.91 2.77
N THR A 66 -0.30 -11.54 2.26
CA THR A 66 -0.63 -11.66 0.84
C THR A 66 -0.49 -10.28 0.18
N PRO A 67 0.56 -10.03 -0.64
CA PRO A 67 0.79 -8.72 -1.24
C PRO A 67 -0.20 -8.43 -2.38
N VAL A 68 -0.70 -7.20 -2.42
CA VAL A 68 -1.63 -6.70 -3.45
C VAL A 68 -1.28 -5.24 -3.73
N TRP A 69 -1.20 -4.86 -5.02
CA TRP A 69 -1.07 -3.47 -5.40
C TRP A 69 -2.37 -2.70 -5.14
N CYS A 70 -2.28 -1.56 -4.46
CA CYS A 70 -3.40 -0.68 -4.17
C CYS A 70 -3.08 0.73 -4.65
N THR A 71 -3.05 0.89 -5.97
CA THR A 71 -2.47 2.06 -6.62
C THR A 71 -3.21 2.46 -7.89
N SER A 72 -3.12 3.73 -8.26
CA SER A 72 -3.64 4.26 -9.53
C SER A 72 -2.98 3.63 -10.76
N TRP A 73 -1.77 3.08 -10.62
CA TRP A 73 -1.04 2.35 -11.67
C TRP A 73 -1.71 1.03 -12.07
N ARG A 74 -2.52 0.42 -11.19
CA ARG A 74 -3.30 -0.80 -11.47
C ARG A 74 -2.43 -1.92 -12.07
N GLY A 75 -2.86 -2.49 -13.20
CA GLY A 75 -2.15 -3.51 -13.95
C GLY A 75 -0.74 -3.13 -14.41
N ASP A 76 -0.40 -1.84 -14.47
CA ASP A 76 0.97 -1.40 -14.81
C ASP A 76 1.95 -1.54 -13.63
N ALA A 77 1.45 -1.64 -12.38
CA ALA A 77 2.30 -1.69 -11.20
C ALA A 77 3.28 -2.87 -11.23
N SER A 78 2.80 -4.09 -11.50
CA SER A 78 3.66 -5.28 -11.60
C SER A 78 4.73 -5.16 -12.69
N PRO A 79 4.40 -4.93 -13.99
CA PRO A 79 5.39 -4.91 -15.05
C PRO A 79 6.30 -3.66 -15.07
N LEU A 80 5.81 -2.50 -14.61
CA LEU A 80 6.58 -1.25 -14.70
C LEU A 80 7.34 -0.91 -13.41
N ILE A 81 6.80 -1.30 -12.25
CA ILE A 81 7.37 -0.98 -10.93
C ILE A 81 7.96 -2.23 -10.29
N GLY A 82 7.11 -3.25 -10.05
CA GLY A 82 7.50 -4.50 -9.37
C GLY A 82 8.69 -5.18 -10.03
N ALA A 83 8.65 -5.35 -11.36
CA ALA A 83 9.72 -5.98 -12.13
C ALA A 83 11.06 -5.23 -12.00
N LYS A 84 11.06 -3.89 -11.92
CA LYS A 84 12.29 -3.09 -11.74
C LYS A 84 12.87 -3.23 -10.34
N LEU A 85 12.02 -3.51 -9.36
CA LEU A 85 12.41 -3.81 -7.98
C LEU A 85 12.75 -5.30 -7.77
N GLY A 86 12.59 -6.15 -8.79
CA GLY A 86 12.79 -7.60 -8.65
C GLY A 86 11.73 -8.29 -7.79
N LEU A 87 10.54 -7.70 -7.67
CA LEU A 87 9.40 -8.29 -6.97
C LEU A 87 8.67 -9.28 -7.89
N GLU A 88 8.05 -10.29 -7.29
CA GLU A 88 7.08 -11.13 -7.98
C GLU A 88 5.87 -10.31 -8.42
N SER A 89 5.10 -10.83 -9.37
CA SER A 89 3.86 -10.18 -9.80
C SER A 89 2.78 -10.34 -8.75
N PHE A 90 2.23 -9.22 -8.29
CA PHE A 90 1.10 -9.21 -7.36
C PHE A 90 -0.22 -8.89 -8.10
N PRO A 91 -1.37 -9.37 -7.60
CA PRO A 91 -2.66 -8.85 -8.04
C PRO A 91 -2.81 -7.38 -7.65
N HIS A 92 -3.83 -6.70 -8.16
CA HIS A 92 -4.15 -5.33 -7.79
C HIS A 92 -5.63 -5.17 -7.44
N VAL A 93 -5.94 -4.20 -6.58
CA VAL A 93 -7.32 -3.79 -6.29
C VAL A 93 -7.85 -3.03 -7.51
N GLU A 94 -9.04 -3.41 -7.99
CA GLU A 94 -9.74 -2.67 -9.03
C GLU A 94 -10.40 -1.42 -8.44
N LEU A 95 -9.71 -0.29 -8.55
CA LEU A 95 -10.19 1.00 -8.08
C LEU A 95 -11.14 1.63 -9.13
N ALA A 96 -12.07 2.49 -8.75
CA ALA A 96 -12.84 3.27 -9.71
C ALA A 96 -11.92 4.24 -10.47
N ARG A 97 -12.16 4.44 -11.78
CA ARG A 97 -11.55 5.58 -12.47
C ARG A 97 -12.39 6.80 -12.15
N GLN A 98 -11.90 7.66 -11.27
CA GLN A 98 -12.58 8.89 -10.92
C GLN A 98 -11.83 10.08 -11.51
N ASP A 99 -12.55 11.02 -12.12
CA ASP A 99 -12.03 12.35 -12.45
C ASP A 99 -11.97 13.19 -11.17
N VAL A 100 -11.09 12.79 -10.25
CA VAL A 100 -10.88 13.49 -8.99
C VAL A 100 -9.87 14.62 -9.17
N THR A 101 -10.25 15.82 -8.76
CA THR A 101 -9.34 16.99 -8.72
C THR A 101 -8.49 17.02 -7.44
N THR A 102 -8.72 16.10 -6.52
CA THR A 102 -8.05 15.95 -5.23
C THR A 102 -8.09 14.49 -4.80
N SER A 103 -7.08 14.01 -4.09
CA SER A 103 -7.09 12.67 -3.52
C SER A 103 -8.14 12.45 -2.43
N HIS A 104 -8.79 13.51 -1.93
CA HIS A 104 -9.73 13.43 -0.80
C HIS A 104 -11.09 14.08 -1.09
N PRO A 105 -11.82 13.67 -2.14
CA PRO A 105 -13.07 14.30 -2.53
C PRO A 105 -14.14 14.26 -1.41
N ASN A 106 -14.06 13.26 -0.53
CA ASN A 106 -14.97 13.05 0.59
C ASN A 106 -14.28 13.31 1.96
N GLY A 107 -13.10 13.94 1.99
CA GLY A 107 -12.31 14.19 3.20
C GLY A 107 -11.44 13.03 3.67
N TYR A 108 -11.37 11.95 2.90
CA TYR A 108 -10.53 10.76 3.11
C TYR A 108 -10.06 10.24 1.75
N LEU A 109 -9.06 9.35 1.75
CA LEU A 109 -8.43 8.86 0.53
C LEU A 109 -9.47 8.28 -0.44
N TRP A 110 -9.48 8.75 -1.68
CA TRP A 110 -10.46 8.37 -2.71
C TRP A 110 -10.54 6.84 -2.95
N LYS A 111 -9.43 6.12 -2.70
CA LYS A 111 -9.33 4.66 -2.81
C LYS A 111 -10.12 3.92 -1.72
N ARG A 112 -10.43 4.58 -0.59
CA ARG A 112 -10.89 3.91 0.64
C ARG A 112 -12.19 3.13 0.45
N ASP A 113 -13.15 3.64 -0.32
CA ASP A 113 -14.44 2.97 -0.48
C ASP A 113 -14.28 1.67 -1.29
N ASP A 114 -13.51 1.72 -2.38
CA ASP A 114 -13.19 0.53 -3.18
C ASP A 114 -12.36 -0.48 -2.37
N VAL A 115 -11.37 -0.01 -1.61
CA VAL A 115 -10.56 -0.85 -0.72
C VAL A 115 -11.40 -1.47 0.39
N SER A 116 -12.33 -0.72 0.98
CA SER A 116 -13.22 -1.22 2.02
C SER A 116 -14.16 -2.30 1.48
N ALA A 117 -14.68 -2.13 0.26
CA ALA A 117 -15.52 -3.12 -0.40
C ALA A 117 -14.71 -4.36 -0.80
N TRP A 118 -13.50 -4.17 -1.33
CA TRP A 118 -12.61 -5.26 -1.73
C TRP A 118 -12.14 -6.10 -0.55
N LEU A 119 -11.76 -5.45 0.56
CA LEU A 119 -11.32 -6.13 1.77
C LEU A 119 -12.45 -6.89 2.44
N ASP A 120 -13.70 -6.42 2.37
CA ASP A 120 -14.82 -6.99 3.13
C ASP A 120 -14.41 -7.19 4.61
N ALA A 121 -14.44 -8.44 5.10
CA ALA A 121 -14.03 -8.82 6.45
C ALA A 121 -12.54 -9.19 6.60
N ALA A 122 -11.73 -9.06 5.55
CA ALA A 122 -10.31 -9.37 5.58
C ALA A 122 -9.50 -8.35 6.39
N GLN A 123 -8.43 -8.85 6.98
CA GLN A 123 -7.47 -8.06 7.75
C GLN A 123 -6.44 -7.49 6.80
N ALA A 124 -5.92 -6.31 7.12
CA ALA A 124 -5.02 -5.63 6.20
C ALA A 124 -3.95 -4.79 6.89
N VAL A 125 -2.81 -4.73 6.23
CA VAL A 125 -1.85 -3.65 6.34
C VAL A 125 -1.96 -2.86 5.04
N TRP A 126 -2.14 -1.54 5.11
CA TRP A 126 -2.19 -0.69 3.93
C TRP A 126 -1.13 0.40 4.02
N ILE A 127 -0.21 0.39 3.05
CA ILE A 127 0.84 1.39 2.89
C ILE A 127 0.41 2.38 1.81
N ASP A 128 0.21 3.64 2.20
CA ASP A 128 -0.16 4.77 1.32
C ASP A 128 0.29 6.07 2.02
N ASP A 129 0.83 7.03 1.28
CA ASP A 129 1.29 8.29 1.87
C ASP A 129 0.14 9.25 2.17
N ASP A 130 -1.00 9.08 1.50
CA ASP A 130 -2.01 10.13 1.36
C ASP A 130 -3.24 9.92 2.24
N PHE A 131 -3.08 9.22 3.37
CA PHE A 131 -4.16 9.06 4.35
C PHE A 131 -4.46 10.37 5.09
N THR A 132 -5.74 10.57 5.41
CA THR A 132 -6.21 11.66 6.29
C THR A 132 -6.56 11.12 7.68
N PRO A 133 -6.84 12.00 8.67
CA PRO A 133 -7.36 11.57 9.97
C PRO A 133 -8.64 10.71 9.86
N ALA A 134 -9.44 10.90 8.81
CA ALA A 134 -10.65 10.11 8.59
C ALA A 134 -10.35 8.66 8.14
N ASP A 135 -9.24 8.43 7.43
CA ASP A 135 -8.76 7.08 7.10
C ASP A 135 -8.27 6.36 8.36
N HIS A 136 -7.51 7.05 9.21
CA HIS A 136 -7.07 6.51 10.51
C HIS A 136 -8.24 6.16 11.41
N ALA A 137 -9.27 7.02 11.47
CA ALA A 137 -10.49 6.73 12.21
C ALA A 137 -11.25 5.50 11.66
N TRP A 138 -11.29 5.35 10.33
CA TRP A 138 -11.89 4.18 9.68
C TRP A 138 -11.14 2.88 10.01
N ALA A 139 -9.80 2.87 9.94
CA ALA A 139 -9.00 1.69 10.27
C ALA A 139 -9.12 1.31 11.76
N ALA A 140 -9.16 2.30 12.66
CA ALA A 140 -9.44 2.08 14.07
C ALA A 140 -10.84 1.49 14.30
N GLY A 141 -11.85 1.97 13.56
CA GLY A 141 -13.21 1.44 13.58
C GLY A 141 -13.28 -0.03 13.14
N ARG A 142 -12.62 -0.39 12.03
CA ARG A 142 -12.48 -1.79 11.58
C ARG A 142 -11.85 -2.66 12.66
N THR A 143 -10.75 -2.19 13.25
CA THR A 143 -10.03 -2.91 14.31
C THR A 143 -10.89 -3.11 15.56
N ALA A 144 -11.63 -2.09 15.99
CA ALA A 144 -12.56 -2.18 17.11
C ALA A 144 -13.72 -3.16 16.85
N ALA A 145 -14.15 -3.29 15.59
CA ALA A 145 -15.14 -4.28 15.14
C ALA A 145 -14.58 -5.71 15.02
N GLY A 146 -13.31 -5.94 15.34
CA GLY A 146 -12.68 -7.26 15.29
C GLY A 146 -12.03 -7.60 13.95
N ILE A 147 -11.84 -6.61 13.07
CA ILE A 147 -11.15 -6.75 11.78
C ILE A 147 -9.88 -5.87 11.79
N PRO A 148 -8.76 -6.35 12.38
CA PRO A 148 -7.55 -5.56 12.50
C PRO A 148 -7.07 -4.99 11.16
N THR A 149 -6.86 -3.68 11.15
CA THR A 149 -6.41 -2.92 9.99
C THR A 149 -5.33 -1.94 10.42
N LEU A 150 -4.12 -2.08 9.89
CA LEU A 150 -2.99 -1.17 10.12
C LEU A 150 -2.81 -0.25 8.91
N LEU A 151 -2.71 1.05 9.15
CA LEU A 151 -2.26 2.01 8.14
C LEU A 151 -0.80 2.36 8.41
N VAL A 152 0.01 2.36 7.35
CA VAL A 152 1.41 2.76 7.37
C VAL A 152 1.56 3.91 6.39
N GLN A 153 1.96 5.08 6.89
CA GLN A 153 1.94 6.32 6.13
C GLN A 153 3.33 6.93 6.00
N PRO A 154 4.09 6.59 4.94
CA PRO A 154 5.37 7.23 4.63
C PRO A 154 5.22 8.74 4.37
N ASP A 155 6.29 9.49 4.59
CA ASP A 155 6.40 10.85 4.03
C ASP A 155 6.57 10.74 2.50
N PRO A 156 5.72 11.38 1.70
CA PRO A 156 5.73 11.21 0.24
C PRO A 156 7.00 11.68 -0.46
N ARG A 157 7.81 12.55 0.16
CA ARG A 157 9.09 12.99 -0.41
C ARG A 157 10.24 12.06 -0.05
N VAL A 158 10.04 11.18 0.93
CA VAL A 158 11.05 10.23 1.41
C VAL A 158 10.77 8.82 0.90
N GLY A 159 9.50 8.44 0.88
CA GLY A 159 9.04 7.10 0.52
C GLY A 159 9.24 6.07 1.63
N LEU A 160 9.18 4.80 1.25
CA LEU A 160 9.22 3.65 2.15
C LEU A 160 10.57 3.55 2.87
N LEU A 161 10.52 3.41 4.19
CA LEU A 161 11.68 3.28 5.09
C LEU A 161 11.67 1.93 5.81
N PRO A 162 12.83 1.45 6.29
CA PRO A 162 12.91 0.24 7.11
C PRO A 162 12.01 0.26 8.35
N THR A 163 11.88 1.43 8.99
CA THR A 163 11.04 1.63 10.18
C THR A 163 9.56 1.33 9.91
N HIS A 164 9.07 1.59 8.69
CA HIS A 164 7.71 1.23 8.29
C HIS A 164 7.50 -0.29 8.31
N LEU A 165 8.48 -1.06 7.86
CA LEU A 165 8.42 -2.52 7.87
C LEU A 165 8.60 -3.08 9.29
N GLU A 166 9.35 -2.40 10.16
CA GLU A 166 9.44 -2.73 11.59
C GLU A 166 8.10 -2.53 12.32
N THR A 167 7.35 -1.49 11.95
CA THR A 167 5.96 -1.29 12.42
C THR A 167 5.07 -2.47 12.03
N ILE A 168 5.16 -2.93 10.78
CA ILE A 168 4.37 -4.07 10.30
C ILE A 168 4.73 -5.35 11.06
N ARG A 169 6.02 -5.63 11.28
CA ARG A 169 6.47 -6.79 12.08
C ARG A 169 5.93 -6.76 13.50
N SER A 170 6.06 -5.62 14.17
CA SER A 170 5.59 -5.44 15.54
C SER A 170 4.07 -5.68 15.63
N TRP A 171 3.32 -5.11 14.70
CA TRP A 171 1.88 -5.29 14.62
C TRP A 171 1.48 -6.76 14.38
N MET A 172 2.16 -7.46 13.46
CA MET A 172 1.91 -8.88 13.20
C MET A 172 2.23 -9.76 14.41
N ALA A 173 3.29 -9.46 15.17
CA ALA A 173 3.65 -10.19 16.40
C ALA A 173 2.60 -9.99 17.52
N GLU A 174 2.11 -8.77 17.69
CA GLU A 174 1.00 -8.49 18.61
C GLU A 174 -0.31 -9.15 18.17
N PHE A 175 -0.53 -9.22 16.86
CA PHE A 175 -1.71 -9.83 16.30
C PHE A 175 -1.72 -11.35 16.51
N ALA A 176 -0.59 -12.02 16.30
CA ALA A 176 -0.44 -13.46 16.51
C ALA A 176 -0.48 -13.89 17.98
N SER A 177 -0.14 -12.99 18.92
CA SER A 177 -0.10 -13.28 20.36
C SER A 177 -1.44 -13.10 21.08
N LYS A 178 -2.46 -12.49 20.44
CA LYS A 178 -3.80 -12.36 21.03
C LYS A 178 -4.57 -13.68 20.90
N PRO A 179 -5.00 -14.32 22.02
CA PRO A 179 -5.82 -15.53 21.93
C PRO A 179 -7.14 -15.20 21.23
N SER A 180 -7.49 -16.00 20.21
CA SER A 180 -8.78 -15.92 19.53
C SER A 180 -9.91 -16.01 20.56
N ARG A 181 -10.69 -14.93 20.72
CA ARG A 181 -11.89 -14.99 21.57
C ARG A 181 -12.82 -16.06 20.97
N PRO A 182 -13.28 -17.05 21.76
CA PRO A 182 -14.23 -18.02 21.25
C PRO A 182 -15.51 -17.29 20.82
N PHE A 183 -15.96 -17.58 19.61
CA PHE A 183 -17.26 -17.15 19.10
C PHE A 183 -18.34 -17.66 20.04
N ARG A 184 -19.01 -16.75 20.76
CA ARG A 184 -20.13 -17.11 21.63
C ARG A 184 -21.37 -17.15 20.74
N ALA A 185 -21.72 -18.33 20.26
CA ALA A 185 -23.00 -18.54 19.58
C ALA A 185 -24.13 -18.09 20.51
N LEU A 186 -24.89 -17.07 20.08
CA LEU A 186 -26.16 -16.73 20.70
C LEU A 186 -27.06 -17.95 20.53
N ARG A 187 -27.47 -18.53 21.65
CA ARG A 187 -28.50 -19.56 21.69
C ARG A 187 -29.84 -18.83 21.81
N ASP A 188 -30.70 -18.99 20.81
CA ASP A 188 -32.14 -18.90 20.96
C ASP A 188 -32.71 -20.32 20.96
#